data_AF-A0A2S9AM94-F1
#
_entry.id   AF-A0A2S9AM94-F1
#
_cell.length_a   1.000
_cell.length_b   1.000
_cell.length_c   1.000
_cell.angle_alpha   90.00
_cell.angle_beta   90.00
_cell.angle_gamma   90.00
#
_symmetry.space_group_name_H-M   'P 1'
#
loop_
_entity.id
_entity.type
_entity.pdbx_description
1 polymer ?
#
loop_
_entity_poly.entity_id
_entity_poly.type
_entity_poly.pdbx_seq_one_letter_code
_entity_poly.pdbx_strand_id
1 'polypeptide(L)'
;MAAVTEDPRRLRWAVNGARTFRVPADAVEIALVEIDRAMQAAHFRTDTPDATTGVQRIHRRGSVVGDVLIGGSGLSAITTRVGPLSARGVAVTWVGAGDPQTTRVIVSLIAGSHVGGDFVDGVDDAVRALLARGVPVQDEGWSRSVDIDPALPANPRRAAELGLTG
;
A
#
# COMPACT_ATOMS: atom_id res chain seq x y z
N MET A 1 29.30 14.73 2.30
CA MET A 1 27.91 14.44 1.88
C MET A 1 27.91 13.08 1.19
N ALA A 2 27.42 12.05 1.86
CA ALA A 2 27.24 10.75 1.21
C ALA A 2 26.08 10.88 0.22
N ALA A 3 26.32 10.56 -1.06
CA ALA A 3 25.24 10.38 -2.01
C ALA A 3 24.35 9.27 -1.44
N VAL A 4 23.08 9.58 -1.16
CA VAL A 4 22.08 8.57 -0.86
C VAL A 4 21.91 7.79 -2.15
N THR A 5 22.61 6.67 -2.27
CA THR A 5 22.45 5.74 -3.38
C THR A 5 21.04 5.16 -3.24
N GLU A 6 20.09 5.68 -4.01
CA GLU A 6 18.72 5.17 -4.03
C GLU A 6 18.74 3.67 -4.34
N ASP A 7 18.04 2.87 -3.53
CA ASP A 7 17.98 1.41 -3.72
C ASP A 7 17.39 1.12 -5.12
N PRO A 8 18.11 0.44 -6.03
CA PRO A 8 17.63 0.14 -7.37
C PRO A 8 16.33 -0.69 -7.37
N ARG A 9 16.01 -1.40 -6.28
CA ARG A 9 14.71 -2.07 -6.08
C ARG A 9 13.57 -1.08 -5.92
N ARG A 10 13.82 0.02 -5.19
CA ARG A 10 12.88 1.11 -4.96
C ARG A 10 12.46 1.72 -6.29
N LEU A 11 13.42 1.99 -7.18
CA LEU A 11 13.15 2.52 -8.52
C LEU A 11 12.41 1.52 -9.41
N ARG A 12 12.68 0.22 -9.29
CA ARG A 12 12.04 -0.83 -10.09
C ARG A 12 10.55 -0.99 -9.79
N TRP A 13 10.15 -0.83 -8.52
CA TRP A 13 8.78 -1.10 -8.06
C TRP A 13 8.01 0.15 -7.64
N ALA A 14 8.64 1.32 -7.65
CA ALA A 14 7.98 2.61 -7.39
C ALA A 14 6.85 2.91 -8.39
N VAL A 15 6.82 2.24 -9.54
CA VAL A 15 5.72 2.35 -10.50
C VAL A 15 4.89 1.06 -10.41
N ASN A 16 3.89 1.05 -9.54
CA ASN A 16 2.89 -0.01 -9.42
C ASN A 16 3.45 -1.38 -8.96
N GLY A 17 4.17 -1.39 -7.84
CA GLY A 17 4.64 -2.61 -7.20
C GLY A 17 3.55 -3.39 -6.47
N ALA A 18 3.70 -4.71 -6.38
CA ALA A 18 2.96 -5.58 -5.48
C ALA A 18 3.93 -6.52 -4.77
N ARG A 19 3.76 -6.67 -3.46
CA ARG A 19 4.52 -7.60 -2.63
C ARG A 19 3.62 -8.76 -2.24
N THR A 20 4.14 -9.97 -2.42
CA THR A 20 3.43 -11.19 -2.05
C THR A 20 4.25 -11.97 -1.04
N PHE A 21 3.60 -12.43 0.02
CA PHE A 21 4.20 -13.31 1.02
C PHE A 21 3.13 -14.16 1.70
N ARG A 22 3.57 -15.20 2.43
CA ARG A 22 2.69 -16.01 3.28
C ARG A 22 3.06 -15.85 4.74
N VAL A 23 2.06 -15.83 5.60
CA VAL A 23 2.16 -15.86 7.07
C VAL A 23 1.34 -17.02 7.63
N PRO A 24 1.61 -17.52 8.85
CA PRO A 24 0.72 -18.45 9.52
C PRO A 24 -0.71 -17.94 9.56
N ALA A 25 -1.68 -18.84 9.43
CA ALA A 25 -3.10 -18.48 9.39
C ALA A 25 -3.57 -17.74 10.66
N ASP A 26 -3.03 -18.10 11.82
CA ASP A 26 -3.27 -17.45 13.12
C ASP A 26 -2.57 -16.08 13.25
N ALA A 27 -1.62 -15.76 12.37
CA ALA A 27 -0.87 -14.50 12.37
C ALA A 27 -1.39 -13.46 11.37
N VAL A 28 -2.49 -13.74 10.66
CA VAL A 28 -3.06 -12.83 9.64
C VAL A 28 -3.40 -11.46 10.22
N GLU A 29 -4.08 -11.40 11.37
CA GLU A 29 -4.43 -10.12 11.98
C GLU A 29 -3.19 -9.34 12.44
N ILE A 30 -2.14 -10.04 12.91
CA ILE A 30 -0.86 -9.39 13.25
C ILE A 30 -0.25 -8.79 11.99
N ALA A 31 -0.25 -9.51 10.86
CA ALA A 31 0.24 -9.00 9.59
C ALA A 31 -0.54 -7.77 9.12
N LEU A 32 -1.87 -7.80 9.18
CA LEU A 32 -2.70 -6.65 8.81
C LEU A 32 -2.41 -5.41 9.67
N VAL A 33 -2.21 -5.58 10.98
CA VAL A 33 -1.87 -4.48 11.89
C VAL A 33 -0.51 -3.88 11.58
N GLU A 34 0.52 -4.68 11.32
CA GLU A 34 1.84 -4.16 10.98
C GLU A 34 1.87 -3.50 9.60
N ILE A 35 1.09 -4.01 8.64
CA ILE A 35 0.87 -3.34 7.34
C ILE A 35 0.20 -1.98 7.57
N ASP A 36 -0.87 -1.91 8.35
CA ASP A 36 -1.56 -0.65 8.66
C ASP A 36 -0.59 0.36 9.29
N ARG A 37 0.21 -0.07 10.27
CA ARG A 37 1.18 0.79 10.95
C ARG A 37 2.25 1.33 9.99
N ALA A 38 2.82 0.47 9.15
CA ALA A 38 3.87 0.87 8.22
C ALA A 38 3.33 1.77 7.09
N MET A 39 2.12 1.47 6.60
CA MET A 39 1.44 2.31 5.61
C MET A 39 1.08 3.69 6.17
N GLN A 40 0.68 3.78 7.44
CA GLN A 40 0.47 5.05 8.14
C GLN A 40 1.77 5.84 8.30
N ALA A 41 2.88 5.17 8.61
CA ALA A 41 4.21 5.80 8.64
C ALA A 41 4.61 6.33 7.25
N ALA A 42 4.22 5.64 6.17
CA ALA A 42 4.37 6.07 4.77
C ALA A 42 3.30 7.08 4.29
N HIS A 43 2.55 7.68 5.23
CA HIS A 43 1.52 8.70 5.00
C HIS A 43 0.28 8.24 4.23
N PHE A 44 0.02 6.94 4.16
CA PHE A 44 -1.27 6.44 3.73
C PHE A 44 -2.26 6.40 4.89
N ARG A 45 -3.52 6.72 4.61
CA ARG A 45 -4.63 6.58 5.54
C ARG A 45 -5.29 5.23 5.31
N THR A 46 -5.49 4.47 6.37
CA THR A 46 -6.30 3.25 6.31
C THR A 46 -7.76 3.63 6.09
N ASP A 47 -8.39 2.99 5.12
CA ASP A 47 -9.81 3.07 4.83
C ASP A 47 -10.43 1.68 4.99
N THR A 48 -11.66 1.65 5.48
CA THR A 48 -12.38 0.40 5.72
C THR A 48 -13.05 -0.02 4.41
N PRO A 49 -12.67 -1.17 3.83
CA PRO A 49 -13.31 -1.62 2.59
C PRO A 49 -14.78 -1.98 2.82
N ASP A 50 -15.59 -1.81 1.78
CA ASP A 50 -16.89 -2.48 1.73
C ASP A 50 -16.66 -4.00 1.65
N ALA A 51 -17.40 -4.78 2.44
CA ALA A 51 -17.30 -6.23 2.51
C ALA A 51 -17.48 -6.92 1.13
N THR A 52 -18.14 -6.25 0.19
CA THR A 52 -18.38 -6.73 -1.19
C THR A 52 -17.12 -6.75 -2.07
N THR A 53 -16.07 -6.02 -1.69
CA THR A 53 -14.87 -5.81 -2.52
C THR A 53 -13.83 -6.94 -2.41
N GLY A 54 -13.95 -7.79 -1.38
CA GLY A 54 -13.04 -8.92 -1.16
C GLY A 54 -11.61 -8.54 -0.75
N VAL A 55 -11.34 -7.28 -0.41
CA VAL A 55 -10.06 -6.81 0.17
C VAL A 55 -10.18 -6.63 1.68
N GLN A 56 -9.07 -6.79 2.40
CA GLN A 56 -9.02 -6.70 3.86
C GLN A 56 -8.65 -5.29 4.32
N ARG A 57 -7.83 -4.56 3.55
CA ARG A 57 -7.47 -3.16 3.83
C ARG A 57 -7.34 -2.37 2.53
N ILE A 58 -7.72 -1.09 2.59
CA ILE A 58 -7.43 -0.10 1.56
C ILE A 58 -6.60 1.00 2.22
N HIS A 59 -5.54 1.44 1.56
CA HIS A 59 -4.65 2.50 2.03
C HIS A 59 -4.62 3.62 1.01
N ARG A 60 -5.05 4.82 1.38
CA ARG A 60 -5.17 5.98 0.49
C ARG A 60 -4.24 7.12 0.92
N ARG A 61 -3.48 7.65 -0.02
CA ARG A 61 -2.66 8.85 0.16
C ARG A 61 -3.12 9.91 -0.84
N GLY A 62 -3.26 11.15 -0.35
CA GLY A 62 -3.91 12.23 -1.11
C GLY A 62 -5.42 11.98 -1.29
N SER A 63 -6.26 12.97 -0.97
CA SER A 63 -7.69 12.92 -1.32
C SER A 63 -8.22 14.34 -1.49
N VAL A 64 -9.24 14.45 -2.35
CA VAL A 64 -9.94 15.59 -2.94
C VAL A 64 -10.43 16.66 -1.95
N VAL A 65 -10.29 16.45 -0.64
CA VAL A 65 -10.67 17.41 0.41
C VAL A 65 -9.53 18.41 0.69
N GLY A 66 -8.96 18.98 -0.37
CA GLY A 66 -8.14 20.19 -0.31
C GLY A 66 -8.91 21.46 -0.70
N ASP A 67 -10.07 21.32 -1.36
CA ASP A 67 -10.80 22.45 -1.97
C ASP A 67 -12.06 22.89 -1.21
N VAL A 68 -12.51 22.19 -0.16
CA VAL A 68 -13.78 22.55 0.54
C VAL A 68 -13.57 23.22 1.91
N LEU A 69 -12.31 23.45 2.32
CA LEU A 69 -11.99 24.31 3.46
C LEU A 69 -11.07 25.50 3.09
N ILE A 70 -11.17 25.97 1.84
CA ILE A 70 -10.81 27.36 1.49
C ILE A 70 -12.10 28.19 1.48
N GLY A 71 -12.82 28.12 2.60
CA GLY A 71 -13.87 29.06 2.93
C GLY A 71 -13.23 30.33 3.49
N GLY A 72 -12.84 31.25 2.60
CA GLY A 72 -12.54 32.64 2.94
C GLY A 72 -11.15 32.92 3.51
N SER A 73 -10.37 33.69 2.76
CA SER A 73 -9.17 34.44 3.20
C SER A 73 -7.84 33.68 3.17
N GLY A 74 -7.04 33.85 2.10
CA GLY A 74 -5.60 33.56 2.16
C GLY A 74 -4.93 33.03 0.90
N LEU A 75 -5.23 33.58 -0.28
CA LEU A 75 -4.70 33.15 -1.58
C LEU A 75 -3.20 33.46 -1.82
N SER A 76 -2.34 33.47 -0.79
CA SER A 76 -0.91 33.80 -0.97
C SER A 76 0.07 33.00 -0.11
N ALA A 77 -0.38 31.99 0.64
CA ALA A 77 0.51 31.13 1.44
C ALA A 77 0.70 29.70 0.90
N ILE A 78 -0.03 29.30 -0.16
CA ILE A 78 -0.15 27.89 -0.58
C ILE A 78 0.72 27.50 -1.79
N THR A 79 1.53 28.41 -2.34
CA THR A 79 2.42 28.06 -3.46
C THR A 79 3.74 27.39 -3.05
N THR A 80 4.05 27.27 -1.75
CA THR A 80 5.41 26.90 -1.29
C THR A 80 5.51 25.65 -0.42
N ARG A 81 4.43 24.89 -0.21
CA ARG A 81 4.50 23.55 0.42
C ARG A 81 3.71 22.53 -0.39
N VAL A 82 4.23 22.22 -1.58
CA VAL A 82 3.94 20.95 -2.27
C VAL A 82 4.65 19.84 -1.49
N GLY A 83 4.13 19.51 -0.32
CA GLY A 83 4.62 18.42 0.51
C GLY A 83 4.09 17.07 0.05
N PRO A 84 4.57 15.96 0.64
CA PRO A 84 4.20 14.57 0.31
C PRO A 84 2.69 14.23 0.31
N LEU A 85 1.85 15.16 0.74
CA LEU A 85 0.38 15.05 0.81
C LEU A 85 -0.33 15.32 -0.53
N SER A 86 0.33 15.94 -1.53
CA SER A 86 -0.27 16.21 -2.85
C SER A 86 -0.25 15.01 -3.79
N ALA A 87 0.63 14.04 -3.56
CA ALA A 87 0.74 12.83 -4.37
C ALA A 87 -0.39 11.87 -4.04
N ARG A 88 -1.21 11.55 -5.04
CA ARG A 88 -2.31 10.57 -4.91
C ARG A 88 -1.77 9.15 -5.05
N GLY A 89 -2.25 8.25 -4.21
CA GLY A 89 -2.03 6.82 -4.36
C GLY A 89 -2.99 5.96 -3.56
N VAL A 90 -3.24 4.77 -4.09
CA VAL A 90 -4.12 3.77 -3.49
C VAL A 90 -3.41 2.44 -3.51
N ALA A 91 -3.27 1.84 -2.32
CA ALA A 91 -2.81 0.48 -2.15
C ALA A 91 -3.91 -0.36 -1.52
N VAL A 92 -3.91 -1.66 -1.83
CA VAL A 92 -4.86 -2.62 -1.30
C VAL A 92 -4.12 -3.81 -0.71
N THR A 93 -4.65 -4.32 0.39
CA THR A 93 -4.20 -5.58 0.99
C THR A 93 -5.27 -6.62 0.75
N TRP A 94 -4.90 -7.65 0.01
CA TRP A 94 -5.70 -8.86 -0.18
C TRP A 94 -5.10 -10.01 0.62
N VAL A 95 -5.97 -10.75 1.27
CA VAL A 95 -5.69 -11.96 2.04
C VAL A 95 -6.59 -13.04 1.47
N GLY A 96 -6.00 -14.15 1.05
CA GLY A 96 -6.78 -15.28 0.58
C GLY A 96 -6.13 -16.60 0.87
N ALA A 97 -6.89 -17.64 0.54
CA ALA A 97 -6.56 -19.01 0.91
C ALA A 97 -5.13 -19.38 0.48
N GLY A 98 -4.31 -19.78 1.46
CA GLY A 98 -3.10 -20.55 1.23
C GLY A 98 -3.35 -22.02 1.55
N ASP A 99 -2.30 -22.74 1.94
CA ASP A 99 -2.43 -24.08 2.51
C ASP A 99 -3.08 -24.00 3.93
N PRO A 100 -3.45 -25.12 4.58
CA PRO A 100 -4.09 -25.08 5.90
C PRO A 100 -3.25 -24.42 7.02
N GLN A 101 -1.95 -24.20 6.80
CA GLN A 101 -1.03 -23.66 7.80
C GLN A 101 -0.68 -22.20 7.53
N THR A 102 -0.76 -21.76 6.27
CA THR A 102 -0.33 -20.42 5.86
C THR A 102 -1.38 -19.72 5.00
N THR A 103 -1.47 -18.41 5.14
CA THR A 103 -2.37 -17.56 4.35
C THR A 103 -1.54 -16.65 3.47
N ARG A 104 -1.97 -16.48 2.21
CA ARG A 104 -1.29 -15.60 1.26
C ARG A 104 -1.76 -14.17 1.46
N VAL A 105 -0.80 -13.25 1.56
CA VAL A 105 -1.02 -11.81 1.66
C VAL A 105 -0.41 -11.14 0.44
N ILE A 106 -1.19 -10.29 -0.21
CA ILE A 106 -0.76 -9.46 -1.33
C ILE A 106 -1.01 -8.00 -0.96
N VAL A 107 0.06 -7.20 -0.91
CA VAL A 107 -0.05 -5.74 -0.76
C VAL A 107 0.31 -5.12 -2.10
N SER A 108 -0.62 -4.40 -2.71
CA SER A 108 -0.51 -3.95 -4.10
C SER A 108 -0.81 -2.47 -4.25
N LEU A 109 0.09 -1.73 -4.88
CA LEU A 109 -0.16 -0.35 -5.31
C LEU A 109 -0.93 -0.37 -6.63
N ILE A 110 -2.23 -0.03 -6.55
CA ILE A 110 -3.17 -0.07 -7.68
C ILE A 110 -3.34 1.28 -8.36
N ALA A 111 -2.98 2.37 -7.69
CA ALA A 111 -2.95 3.72 -8.26
C ALA A 111 -1.87 4.57 -7.59
N GLY A 112 -1.31 5.54 -8.33
CA GLY A 112 -0.40 6.55 -7.77
C GLY A 112 1.10 6.22 -7.84
N SER A 113 1.65 6.16 -9.04
CA SER A 113 3.09 5.89 -9.26
C SER A 113 4.04 6.86 -8.53
N HIS A 114 3.59 8.06 -8.17
CA HIS A 114 4.41 9.06 -7.50
C HIS A 114 4.68 8.74 -6.02
N VAL A 115 3.90 7.84 -5.40
CA VAL A 115 4.08 7.42 -4.00
C VAL A 115 4.74 6.06 -3.87
N GLY A 116 5.14 5.43 -4.97
CA GLY A 116 5.56 4.03 -4.93
C GLY A 116 6.86 3.77 -4.19
N GLY A 117 7.78 4.75 -4.11
CA GLY A 117 8.97 4.62 -3.27
C GLY A 117 8.59 4.46 -1.80
N ASP A 118 7.76 5.36 -1.28
CA ASP A 118 7.27 5.32 0.11
C ASP A 118 6.42 4.07 0.38
N PHE A 119 5.66 3.62 -0.62
CA PHE A 119 4.93 2.35 -0.56
C PHE A 119 5.87 1.14 -0.42
N VAL A 120 6.91 1.04 -1.25
CA VAL A 120 7.87 -0.07 -1.20
C VAL A 120 8.56 -0.10 0.16
N ASP A 121 9.03 1.06 0.63
CA ASP A 121 9.68 1.19 1.94
C ASP A 121 8.73 0.77 3.07
N GLY A 122 7.48 1.24 3.06
CA GLY A 122 6.48 0.88 4.06
C GLY A 122 6.14 -0.63 4.08
N VAL A 123 6.04 -1.27 2.92
CA VAL A 123 5.77 -2.71 2.85
C VAL A 123 6.98 -3.54 3.31
N ASP A 124 8.20 -3.14 2.93
CA ASP A 124 9.42 -3.80 3.42
C ASP A 124 9.56 -3.64 4.95
N ASP A 125 9.19 -2.49 5.51
CA ASP A 125 9.16 -2.26 6.96
C ASP A 125 8.12 -3.12 7.68
N ALA A 126 6.93 -3.30 7.10
CA ALA A 126 5.92 -4.23 7.64
C ALA A 126 6.44 -5.67 7.69
N VAL A 127 7.10 -6.14 6.63
CA VAL A 127 7.70 -7.49 6.59
C VAL A 127 8.81 -7.63 7.64
N ARG A 128 9.66 -6.61 7.80
CA ARG A 128 10.69 -6.62 8.86
C ARG A 128 10.08 -6.64 10.25
N ALA A 129 9.00 -5.90 10.48
CA ALA A 129 8.30 -5.88 11.75
C ALA A 129 7.71 -7.26 12.09
N LEU A 130 7.11 -7.96 11.11
CA LEU A 130 6.61 -9.32 11.29
C LEU A 130 7.72 -10.29 11.71
N LEU A 131 8.85 -10.27 11.00
CA LEU A 131 10.01 -11.11 11.33
C LEU A 131 10.57 -10.79 12.72
N ALA A 132 10.66 -9.50 13.09
CA ALA A 132 11.13 -9.08 14.41
C ALA A 132 10.21 -9.54 15.55
N ARG A 133 8.92 -9.76 15.27
CA ARG A 133 7.94 -10.31 16.21
C ARG A 133 7.91 -11.84 16.25
N GLY A 134 8.79 -12.50 15.51
CA GLY A 134 8.85 -13.95 15.41
C GLY A 134 7.74 -14.57 14.54
N VAL A 135 7.05 -13.76 13.73
CA VAL A 135 6.09 -14.28 12.74
C VAL A 135 6.90 -14.77 11.53
N PRO A 136 6.87 -16.07 11.19
CA PRO A 136 7.58 -16.57 10.02
C PRO A 136 6.91 -16.03 8.75
N VAL A 137 7.72 -15.45 7.85
CA VAL A 137 7.26 -14.93 6.56
C VAL A 137 7.89 -15.75 5.44
N GLN A 138 7.05 -16.40 4.63
CA GLN A 138 7.50 -17.03 3.38
C GLN A 138 7.34 -16.02 2.24
N ASP A 139 8.43 -15.35 1.90
CA ASP A 139 8.41 -14.25 0.97
C ASP A 139 8.47 -14.72 -0.50
N GLU A 140 7.47 -14.35 -1.30
CA GLU A 140 7.46 -14.59 -2.76
C GLU A 140 8.10 -13.44 -3.54
N GLY A 141 8.36 -12.31 -2.86
CA GLY A 141 9.05 -11.17 -3.44
C GLY A 141 8.14 -10.13 -4.09
N TRP A 142 8.78 -9.22 -4.81
CA TRP A 142 8.15 -8.11 -5.52
C TRP A 142 7.78 -8.49 -6.96
N SER A 143 6.63 -8.03 -7.41
CA SER A 143 6.11 -8.14 -8.77
C SER A 143 5.48 -6.81 -9.21
N ARG A 144 5.12 -6.67 -10.50
CA ARG A 144 4.27 -5.55 -10.92
C ARG A 144 2.84 -5.89 -10.53
N SER A 145 2.08 -4.91 -10.04
CA SER A 145 0.68 -5.12 -9.66
C SER A 145 -0.19 -5.58 -10.84
N VAL A 146 0.17 -5.22 -12.06
CA VAL A 146 -0.49 -5.70 -13.29
C VAL A 146 -0.26 -7.19 -13.59
N ASP A 147 0.78 -7.79 -13.02
CA ASP A 147 1.09 -9.22 -13.17
C ASP A 147 0.38 -10.10 -12.13
N ILE A 148 -0.29 -9.49 -11.14
CA ILE A 148 -1.17 -10.20 -10.20
C ILE A 148 -2.35 -10.79 -10.97
N ASP A 149 -2.84 -11.96 -10.54
CA ASP A 149 -4.01 -12.62 -11.12
C ASP A 149 -5.16 -11.60 -11.33
N PRO A 150 -5.66 -11.43 -12.58
CA PRO A 150 -6.67 -10.43 -12.91
C PRO A 150 -8.03 -10.69 -12.26
N ALA A 151 -8.27 -11.87 -11.68
CA ALA A 151 -9.47 -12.14 -10.89
C ALA A 151 -9.42 -11.50 -9.48
N LEU A 152 -8.21 -11.22 -8.97
CA LEU A 152 -8.01 -10.72 -7.61
C LEU A 152 -8.14 -9.19 -7.55
N PRO A 153 -8.72 -8.64 -6.47
CA PRO A 153 -8.85 -7.20 -6.30
C PRO A 153 -7.50 -6.48 -6.10
N ALA A 154 -6.42 -7.23 -5.85
CA ALA A 154 -5.05 -6.70 -5.84
C ALA A 154 -4.49 -6.39 -7.24
N ASN A 155 -5.16 -6.83 -8.32
CA ASN A 155 -4.84 -6.41 -9.68
C ASN A 155 -5.47 -5.02 -9.97
N PRO A 156 -4.72 -4.03 -10.51
CA PRO A 156 -5.23 -2.68 -10.76
C PRO A 156 -6.50 -2.63 -11.64
N ARG A 157 -6.59 -3.50 -12.66
CA ARG A 157 -7.76 -3.55 -13.54
C ARG A 157 -9.00 -3.98 -12.77
N ARG A 158 -8.88 -5.06 -12.00
CA ARG A 158 -9.99 -5.56 -11.17
C ARG A 158 -10.36 -4.57 -10.07
N ALA A 159 -9.38 -3.92 -9.47
CA ALA A 159 -9.60 -2.89 -8.47
C ALA A 159 -10.41 -1.70 -9.03
N ALA A 160 -10.13 -1.28 -10.26
CA ALA A 160 -10.89 -0.24 -10.94
C ALA A 160 -12.35 -0.67 -11.21
N GLU A 161 -12.57 -1.91 -11.65
CA GLU A 161 -13.93 -2.48 -11.82
C GLU A 161 -14.73 -2.51 -10.51
N LEU A 162 -14.04 -2.67 -9.38
CA LEU A 162 -14.63 -2.66 -8.03
C LEU A 162 -14.72 -1.25 -7.42
N GLY A 163 -14.32 -0.20 -8.13
CA GLY A 163 -14.38 1.19 -7.65
C GLY A 163 -13.33 1.54 -6.58
N LEU A 164 -12.29 0.73 -6.42
CA LEU A 164 -11.28 0.91 -5.35
C LEU A 164 -10.28 2.05 -5.64
N THR A 165 -10.15 2.47 -6.90
CA THR A 165 -9.17 3.48 -7.34
C THR A 165 -9.64 4.93 -7.13
N GLY A 166 -10.88 5.13 -6.67
CA GLY A 166 -11.48 6.45 -6.43
C GLY A 166 -10.96 7.16 -5.19
#